data_AF-A0A8T0EJH9-F1
#
_entry.id   AF-A0A8T0EJH9-F1
#
_cell.length_a   1.000
_cell.length_b   1.000
_cell.length_c   1.000
_cell.angle_alpha   90.00
_cell.angle_beta   90.00
_cell.angle_gamma   90.00
#
_symmetry.space_group_name_H-M   'P 1'
#
loop_
_entity.id
_entity.type
_entity.pdbx_description
1 polymer ?
#
loop_
_entity_poly.entity_id
_entity_poly.type
_entity_poly.pdbx_seq_one_letter_code
_entity_poly.pdbx_strand_id
1 'polypeptide(L)'
;MEGRGNTTSGIGCHICGLVLARGGSKRIPRKNVRSIAGLPLLAWVLHPMLDCKKLTSVWVSTDDTEIAEVALRYGAQVHYRDKKTAKDSSSSLAGVQDFVHKHPEISVIALVQCTSPCLLPMYLDKACEMILDQKYDSVFSVVRQKKLRWKEVKPGESTEPLNFNPRQRPRQQDWDGELVESGHFYVTRVSVIKDNLLQGKRCGYVEMPEELCIEIDSETDWIIAEKLLELYGYKKNWIPCKSNHTPPPPHLILICNWGCLNKERAPPPPEQTSTALRRATFLSPIRVGFTSFG
;
A
#
# COMPACT_ATOMS: atom_id res chain seq x y z
N MET A 1 32.34 -34.82 -24.05
CA MET A 1 32.36 -33.49 -23.42
C MET A 1 30.93 -33.09 -23.16
N GLU A 2 30.46 -33.32 -21.93
CA GLU A 2 29.11 -32.96 -21.48
C GLU A 2 29.04 -31.45 -21.26
N GLY A 3 28.25 -30.76 -22.08
CA GLY A 3 27.86 -29.38 -21.82
C GLY A 3 26.72 -29.37 -20.80
N ARG A 4 27.03 -29.07 -19.55
CA ARG A 4 26.01 -28.75 -18.53
C ARG A 4 25.35 -27.43 -18.92
N GLY A 5 24.22 -27.52 -19.62
CA GLY A 5 23.26 -26.42 -19.71
C GLY A 5 22.76 -26.12 -18.30
N ASN A 6 23.14 -24.97 -17.77
CA ASN A 6 22.64 -24.49 -16.50
C ASN A 6 21.20 -24.01 -16.70
N THR A 7 20.26 -24.93 -16.59
CA THR A 7 18.83 -24.62 -16.51
C THR A 7 18.58 -23.94 -15.17
N THR A 8 18.53 -22.61 -15.14
CA THR A 8 17.87 -21.88 -14.04
C THR A 8 16.38 -22.11 -14.17
N SER A 9 15.92 -23.23 -13.63
CA SER A 9 14.53 -23.49 -13.29
C SER A 9 13.97 -22.33 -12.47
N GLY A 10 12.76 -21.88 -12.82
CA GLY A 10 12.14 -20.64 -12.33
C GLY A 10 11.95 -20.57 -10.82
N ILE A 11 12.88 -19.94 -10.14
CA ILE A 11 12.66 -19.39 -8.80
C ILE A 11 11.86 -18.11 -9.01
N GLY A 12 10.58 -18.12 -8.64
CA GLY A 12 9.73 -16.94 -8.67
C GLY A 12 10.34 -15.79 -7.86
N CYS A 13 10.01 -14.54 -8.21
CA CYS A 13 10.48 -13.38 -7.47
C CYS A 13 9.96 -13.43 -6.03
N HIS A 14 10.86 -13.60 -5.05
CA HIS A 14 10.50 -13.58 -3.63
C HIS A 14 10.28 -12.13 -3.17
N ILE A 15 9.03 -11.79 -2.87
CA ILE A 15 8.63 -10.49 -2.34
C ILE A 15 8.31 -10.63 -0.85
N CYS A 16 9.18 -10.11 -0.02
CA CYS A 16 9.06 -10.21 1.43
C CYS A 16 8.46 -8.92 2.03
N GLY A 17 7.35 -9.04 2.74
CA GLY A 17 6.89 -8.01 3.67
C GLY A 17 7.75 -8.00 4.92
N LEU A 18 8.27 -6.84 5.29
CA LEU A 18 9.16 -6.68 6.44
C LEU A 18 8.67 -5.54 7.33
N VAL A 19 8.48 -5.81 8.61
CA VAL A 19 8.27 -4.79 9.63
C VAL A 19 9.51 -4.72 10.52
N LEU A 20 10.07 -3.52 10.70
CA LEU A 20 11.11 -3.28 11.70
C LEU A 20 10.47 -2.80 13.01
N ALA A 21 10.46 -3.65 14.04
CA ALA A 21 9.79 -3.36 15.30
C ALA A 21 10.76 -3.49 16.47
N ARG A 22 11.18 -2.35 17.04
CA ARG A 22 12.08 -2.32 18.20
C ARG A 22 11.34 -2.30 19.53
N GLY A 23 11.93 -2.89 20.57
CA GLY A 23 11.38 -2.82 21.93
C GLY A 23 11.53 -1.43 22.56
N GLY A 24 12.64 -0.75 22.30
CA GLY A 24 12.97 0.57 22.84
C GLY A 24 12.30 1.75 22.12
N SER A 25 10.99 1.92 22.28
CA SER A 25 10.30 3.13 21.81
C SER A 25 10.36 4.23 22.87
N LYS A 26 10.99 5.36 22.54
CA LYS A 26 11.27 6.46 23.50
C LYS A 26 10.06 7.32 23.83
N ARG A 27 9.24 7.66 22.83
CA ARG A 27 8.11 8.59 23.00
C ARG A 27 6.87 7.89 23.57
N ILE A 28 6.60 6.69 23.06
CA ILE A 28 5.48 5.85 23.50
C ILE A 28 6.07 4.50 23.93
N PRO A 29 6.14 4.19 25.23
CA PRO A 29 6.68 2.92 25.71
C PRO A 29 5.96 1.72 25.07
N ARG A 30 6.73 0.70 24.66
CA ARG A 30 6.18 -0.54 24.07
C ARG A 30 5.23 -0.32 22.88
N LYS A 31 5.38 0.79 22.12
CA LYS A 31 4.48 1.24 21.04
C LYS A 31 3.95 0.13 20.14
N ASN A 32 4.84 -0.75 19.65
CA ASN A 32 4.50 -1.79 18.67
C ASN A 32 3.58 -2.89 19.22
N VAL A 33 3.55 -3.11 20.53
CA VAL A 33 2.72 -4.16 21.18
C VAL A 33 1.61 -3.58 22.07
N ARG A 34 1.64 -2.27 22.33
CA ARG A 34 0.56 -1.58 23.03
C ARG A 34 -0.74 -1.71 22.23
N SER A 35 -1.83 -2.01 22.94
CA SER A 35 -3.16 -2.17 22.37
C SER A 35 -3.73 -0.83 21.91
N ILE A 36 -4.25 -0.80 20.69
CA ILE A 36 -4.96 0.33 20.07
C ILE A 36 -6.18 -0.22 19.34
N ALA A 37 -7.37 0.31 19.64
CA ALA A 37 -8.64 -0.18 19.07
C ALA A 37 -8.83 -1.72 19.21
N GLY A 38 -8.35 -2.30 20.33
CA GLY A 38 -8.53 -3.71 20.68
C GLY A 38 -7.47 -4.69 20.14
N LEU A 39 -6.48 -4.23 19.39
CA LEU A 39 -5.37 -5.06 18.88
C LEU A 39 -4.02 -4.41 19.17
N PRO A 40 -2.92 -5.18 19.32
CA PRO A 40 -1.57 -4.62 19.34
C PRO A 40 -1.31 -3.80 18.07
N LEU A 41 -0.62 -2.66 18.16
CA LEU A 41 -0.30 -1.82 16.99
C LEU A 41 0.29 -2.62 15.81
N LEU A 42 1.21 -3.53 16.10
CA LEU A 42 1.82 -4.42 15.11
C LEU A 42 0.79 -5.26 14.33
N ALA A 43 -0.30 -5.70 14.96
CA ALA A 43 -1.31 -6.51 14.30
C ALA A 43 -2.03 -5.75 13.17
N TRP A 44 -2.21 -4.43 13.33
CA TRP A 44 -2.86 -3.59 12.33
C TRP A 44 -2.12 -3.53 11.00
N VAL A 45 -0.79 -3.68 11.01
CA VAL A 45 0.00 -3.78 9.78
C VAL A 45 0.21 -5.23 9.33
N LEU A 46 0.26 -6.20 10.25
CA LEU A 46 0.41 -7.61 9.88
C LEU A 46 -0.82 -8.17 9.16
N HIS A 47 -2.04 -7.81 9.58
CA HIS A 47 -3.27 -8.26 8.92
C HIS A 47 -3.30 -7.95 7.41
N PRO A 48 -3.14 -6.69 6.96
CA PRO A 48 -3.13 -6.39 5.53
C PRO A 48 -1.91 -6.96 4.81
N MET A 49 -0.75 -7.10 5.47
CA MET A 49 0.41 -7.76 4.86
C MET A 49 0.15 -9.25 4.59
N LEU A 50 -0.50 -9.95 5.51
CA LEU A 50 -0.79 -11.39 5.36
C LEU A 50 -1.90 -11.68 4.36
N ASP A 51 -2.79 -10.70 4.11
CA ASP A 51 -3.84 -10.81 3.10
C ASP A 51 -3.44 -10.19 1.74
N CYS A 52 -2.24 -9.61 1.65
CA CYS A 52 -1.63 -9.16 0.40
C CYS A 52 -1.25 -10.37 -0.46
N LYS A 53 -1.78 -10.43 -1.68
CA LYS A 53 -1.65 -11.61 -2.56
C LYS A 53 -0.26 -11.75 -3.18
N LYS A 54 0.49 -10.65 -3.26
CA LYS A 54 1.81 -10.61 -3.91
C LYS A 54 2.97 -10.88 -2.96
N LEU A 55 2.77 -10.77 -1.64
CA LEU A 55 3.80 -11.10 -0.67
C LEU A 55 3.96 -12.62 -0.57
N THR A 56 5.19 -13.10 -0.67
CA THR A 56 5.52 -14.54 -0.53
C THR A 56 5.90 -14.90 0.89
N SER A 57 6.28 -13.92 1.71
CA SER A 57 6.54 -14.08 3.14
C SER A 57 6.33 -12.77 3.89
N VAL A 58 5.96 -12.84 5.16
CA VAL A 58 5.82 -11.70 6.06
C VAL A 58 6.70 -11.91 7.28
N TRP A 59 7.55 -10.93 7.58
CA TRP A 59 8.55 -10.99 8.65
C TRP A 59 8.48 -9.76 9.55
N VAL A 60 8.77 -9.99 10.83
CA VAL A 60 9.03 -8.95 11.81
C VAL A 60 10.47 -9.06 12.28
N SER A 61 11.27 -8.02 12.05
CA SER A 61 12.63 -7.89 12.58
C SER A 61 12.61 -7.17 13.92
N THR A 62 13.03 -7.86 14.97
CA THR A 62 12.96 -7.35 16.34
C THR A 62 14.12 -7.84 17.21
N ASP A 63 14.40 -7.08 18.26
CA ASP A 63 15.34 -7.40 19.35
C ASP A 63 14.63 -7.75 20.66
N ASP A 64 13.29 -7.85 20.61
CA ASP A 64 12.42 -7.95 21.77
C ASP A 64 11.53 -9.19 21.71
N THR A 65 11.51 -9.95 22.81
CA THR A 65 10.81 -11.25 22.87
C THR A 65 9.28 -11.10 22.85
N GLU A 66 8.72 -10.08 23.50
CA GLU A 66 7.26 -9.86 23.48
C GLU A 66 6.80 -9.40 22.08
N ILE A 67 7.59 -8.59 21.37
CA ILE A 67 7.30 -8.25 19.96
C ILE A 67 7.34 -9.52 19.09
N ALA A 68 8.33 -10.39 19.29
CA ALA A 68 8.44 -11.66 18.57
C ALA A 68 7.23 -12.57 18.83
N GLU A 69 6.80 -12.71 20.08
CA GLU A 69 5.61 -13.49 20.45
C GLU A 69 4.34 -12.96 19.80
N VAL A 70 4.16 -11.63 19.77
CA VAL A 70 3.03 -11.00 19.06
C VAL A 70 3.13 -11.28 17.56
N ALA A 71 4.29 -11.10 16.94
CA ALA A 71 4.47 -11.38 15.52
C ALA A 71 4.07 -12.82 15.14
N LEU A 72 4.57 -13.81 15.90
CA LEU A 72 4.23 -15.22 15.71
C LEU A 72 2.74 -15.49 15.90
N ARG A 73 2.14 -14.92 16.96
CA ARG A 73 0.69 -15.05 17.24
C ARG A 73 -0.17 -14.56 16.08
N TYR A 74 0.26 -13.51 15.40
CA TYR A 74 -0.46 -12.93 14.27
C TYR A 74 -0.03 -13.53 12.91
N GLY A 75 0.80 -14.57 12.89
CA GLY A 75 1.13 -15.34 11.68
C GLY A 75 2.32 -14.82 10.87
N ALA A 76 3.10 -13.88 11.41
CA ALA A 76 4.35 -13.44 10.80
C ALA A 76 5.54 -14.29 11.28
N GLN A 77 6.58 -14.37 10.43
CA GLN A 77 7.87 -14.94 10.80
C GLN A 77 8.69 -13.92 11.58
N VAL A 78 9.67 -14.38 12.36
CA VAL A 78 10.49 -13.50 13.22
C VAL A 78 11.96 -13.59 12.84
N HIS A 79 12.56 -12.41 12.63
CA HIS A 79 13.99 -12.24 12.50
C HIS A 79 14.54 -11.55 13.76
N TYR A 80 15.35 -12.26 14.52
CA TYR A 80 16.05 -11.66 15.66
C TYR A 80 17.25 -10.85 15.17
N ARG A 81 17.24 -9.54 15.46
CA ARG A 81 18.36 -8.65 15.14
C ARG A 81 19.26 -8.46 16.35
N ASP A 82 20.55 -8.24 16.10
CA ASP A 82 21.50 -7.97 17.17
C ASP A 82 21.17 -6.67 17.90
N LYS A 83 21.23 -6.69 19.24
CA LYS A 83 20.99 -5.49 20.07
C LYS A 83 21.90 -4.30 19.68
N LYS A 84 23.06 -4.58 19.06
CA LYS A 84 24.01 -3.55 18.58
C LYS A 84 23.49 -2.76 17.38
N THR A 85 22.68 -3.37 16.51
CA THR A 85 22.05 -2.73 15.33
C THR A 85 20.65 -2.17 15.65
N ALA A 86 20.10 -2.51 16.82
CA ALA A 86 18.82 -2.03 17.34
C ALA A 86 18.88 -0.68 18.08
N LYS A 87 19.91 0.14 17.87
CA LYS A 87 20.06 1.44 18.55
C LYS A 87 19.07 2.48 18.00
N ASP A 88 18.77 3.51 18.80
CA ASP A 88 17.89 4.60 18.35
C ASP A 88 18.38 5.32 17.08
N SER A 89 19.70 5.34 16.88
CA SER A 89 20.37 5.97 15.75
C SER A 89 20.48 5.09 14.51
N SER A 90 20.02 3.84 14.54
CA SER A 90 20.04 3.00 13.35
C SER A 90 18.92 3.40 12.40
N SER A 91 19.28 3.63 11.14
CA SER A 91 18.32 3.95 10.09
C SER A 91 17.48 2.72 9.73
N SER A 92 16.28 2.96 9.19
CA SER A 92 15.46 1.88 8.62
C SER A 92 16.24 1.08 7.57
N LEU A 93 17.02 1.76 6.74
CA LEU A 93 17.89 1.13 5.74
C LEU A 93 18.87 0.14 6.36
N ALA A 94 19.55 0.49 7.45
CA ALA A 94 20.49 -0.42 8.12
C ALA A 94 19.78 -1.68 8.66
N GLY A 95 18.57 -1.53 9.18
CA GLY A 95 17.74 -2.67 9.62
C GLY A 95 17.32 -3.59 8.47
N VAL A 96 16.97 -3.01 7.32
CA VAL A 96 16.67 -3.79 6.11
C VAL A 96 17.92 -4.49 5.57
N GLN A 97 19.08 -3.83 5.60
CA GLN A 97 20.34 -4.42 5.13
C GLN A 97 20.77 -5.63 5.97
N ASP A 98 20.66 -5.56 7.30
CA ASP A 98 20.90 -6.72 8.18
C ASP A 98 20.02 -7.91 7.81
N PHE A 99 18.73 -7.65 7.58
CA PHE A 99 17.76 -8.67 7.20
C PHE A 99 18.12 -9.29 5.85
N VAL A 100 18.25 -8.47 4.80
CA VAL A 100 18.55 -8.95 3.44
C VAL A 100 19.88 -9.70 3.35
N HIS A 101 20.88 -9.34 4.17
CA HIS A 101 22.15 -10.05 4.21
C HIS A 101 22.00 -11.50 4.70
N LYS A 102 21.06 -11.74 5.63
CA LYS A 102 20.78 -13.06 6.22
C LYS A 102 19.73 -13.88 5.45
N HIS A 103 19.01 -13.25 4.51
CA HIS A 103 17.96 -13.84 3.69
C HIS A 103 18.22 -13.59 2.19
N PRO A 104 19.27 -14.22 1.60
CA PRO A 104 19.74 -13.93 0.25
C PRO A 104 18.78 -14.35 -0.88
N GLU A 105 17.76 -15.17 -0.56
CA GLU A 105 16.70 -15.58 -1.47
C GLU A 105 15.71 -14.45 -1.80
N ILE A 106 15.65 -13.43 -0.94
CA ILE A 106 14.72 -12.31 -1.09
C ILE A 106 15.16 -11.41 -2.24
N SER A 107 14.23 -11.11 -3.14
CA SER A 107 14.46 -10.26 -4.31
C SER A 107 13.90 -8.85 -4.14
N VAL A 108 12.80 -8.72 -3.39
CA VAL A 108 12.08 -7.46 -3.15
C VAL A 108 11.67 -7.40 -1.68
N ILE A 109 11.84 -6.24 -1.06
CA ILE A 109 11.39 -5.93 0.30
C ILE A 109 10.23 -4.95 0.23
N ALA A 110 9.09 -5.29 0.81
CA ALA A 110 8.04 -4.36 1.19
C ALA A 110 8.23 -4.00 2.66
N LEU A 111 9.01 -2.95 2.92
CA LEU A 111 9.19 -2.40 4.26
C LEU A 111 7.90 -1.68 4.66
N VAL A 112 7.21 -2.18 5.70
CA VAL A 112 5.97 -1.60 6.24
C VAL A 112 6.24 -1.04 7.63
N GLN A 113 5.80 0.19 7.88
CA GLN A 113 6.02 0.86 9.17
C GLN A 113 4.79 0.70 10.09
N CYS A 114 5.01 0.18 11.30
CA CYS A 114 3.96 0.05 12.32
C CYS A 114 3.30 1.37 12.72
N THR A 115 3.97 2.51 12.49
CA THR A 115 3.49 3.83 12.87
C THR A 115 2.33 4.34 12.04
N SER A 116 2.03 3.65 10.93
CA SER A 116 1.03 4.05 9.96
C SER A 116 0.02 2.91 9.79
N PRO A 117 -0.88 2.73 10.77
CA PRO A 117 -1.59 1.46 10.95
C PRO A 117 -2.83 1.29 10.06
N CYS A 118 -3.28 2.34 9.37
CA CYS A 118 -4.46 2.31 8.51
C CYS A 118 -4.13 1.77 7.09
N LEU A 119 -3.35 0.68 7.03
CA LEU A 119 -2.95 0.04 5.79
C LEU A 119 -4.03 -0.93 5.29
N LEU A 120 -4.32 -0.89 3.99
CA LEU A 120 -5.17 -1.85 3.30
C LEU A 120 -4.34 -2.72 2.35
N PRO A 121 -4.65 -4.04 2.21
CA PRO A 121 -3.85 -4.96 1.40
C PRO A 121 -3.73 -4.52 -0.07
N MET A 122 -4.78 -3.91 -0.61
CA MET A 122 -4.80 -3.46 -2.02
C MET A 122 -3.72 -2.44 -2.37
N TYR A 123 -3.27 -1.62 -1.41
CA TYR A 123 -2.20 -0.64 -1.68
C TYR A 123 -0.83 -1.33 -1.79
N LEU A 124 -0.59 -2.36 -0.97
CA LEU A 124 0.60 -3.21 -1.08
C LEU A 124 0.59 -4.04 -2.36
N ASP A 125 -0.56 -4.64 -2.70
CA ASP A 125 -0.72 -5.43 -3.93
C ASP A 125 -0.36 -4.55 -5.15
N LYS A 126 -0.93 -3.35 -5.23
CA LYS A 126 -0.65 -2.38 -6.31
C LYS A 126 0.83 -2.03 -6.39
N ALA A 127 1.47 -1.76 -5.25
CA ALA A 127 2.90 -1.44 -5.22
C ALA A 127 3.78 -2.61 -5.71
N CYS A 128 3.43 -3.85 -5.31
CA CYS A 128 4.12 -5.05 -5.77
C CYS A 128 3.94 -5.29 -7.28
N GLU A 129 2.73 -5.08 -7.81
CA GLU A 129 2.45 -5.19 -9.25
C GLU A 129 3.25 -4.17 -10.07
N MET A 130 3.37 -2.94 -9.58
CA MET A 130 4.22 -1.93 -10.22
C MET A 130 5.70 -2.37 -10.29
N ILE A 131 6.23 -3.01 -9.24
CA ILE A 131 7.59 -3.56 -9.25
C ILE A 131 7.73 -4.70 -10.27
N LEU A 132 6.78 -5.65 -10.27
CA LEU A 132 6.82 -6.85 -11.09
C LEU A 132 6.58 -6.56 -12.58
N ASP A 133 5.48 -5.88 -12.89
CA ASP A 133 4.95 -5.77 -14.25
C ASP A 133 5.50 -4.55 -14.97
N GLN A 134 5.64 -3.44 -14.23
CA GLN A 134 6.06 -2.16 -14.80
C GLN A 134 7.57 -1.92 -14.66
N LYS A 135 8.30 -2.82 -13.98
CA LYS A 135 9.76 -2.78 -13.77
C LYS A 135 10.24 -1.51 -13.06
N TYR A 136 9.51 -1.07 -12.03
CA TYR A 136 10.03 -0.07 -11.10
C TYR A 136 11.15 -0.66 -10.22
N ASP A 137 12.08 0.21 -9.80
CA ASP A 137 13.12 -0.13 -8.83
C ASP A 137 12.57 -0.09 -7.40
N SER A 138 11.73 0.90 -7.15
CA SER A 138 11.08 1.13 -5.87
C SER A 138 9.72 1.82 -6.03
N VAL A 139 8.78 1.53 -5.14
CA VAL A 139 7.45 2.11 -5.07
C VAL A 139 7.12 2.39 -3.60
N PHE A 140 6.65 3.59 -3.27
CA PHE A 140 6.35 3.98 -1.90
C PHE A 140 4.97 4.63 -1.78
N SER A 141 4.43 4.64 -0.58
CA SER A 141 3.12 5.22 -0.29
C SER A 141 3.20 6.74 -0.19
N VAL A 142 2.23 7.43 -0.78
CA VAL A 142 2.12 8.89 -0.73
C VAL A 142 0.69 9.32 -0.40
N VAL A 143 0.56 10.54 0.11
CA VAL A 143 -0.69 11.27 0.29
C VAL A 143 -0.60 12.59 -0.47
N ARG A 144 -1.70 13.03 -1.05
CA ARG A 144 -1.79 14.33 -1.72
C ARG A 144 -2.22 15.41 -0.75
N GLN A 145 -1.40 16.46 -0.63
CA GLN A 145 -1.69 17.59 0.24
C GLN A 145 -1.81 18.89 -0.56
N LYS A 146 -2.81 19.71 -0.20
CA LYS A 146 -3.04 21.03 -0.79
C LYS A 146 -2.60 22.16 0.15
N LYS A 147 -1.44 21.98 0.77
CA LYS A 147 -0.85 22.95 1.70
C LYS A 147 0.05 23.94 0.95
N LEU A 148 -0.05 25.21 1.31
CA LEU A 148 0.78 26.27 0.76
C LEU A 148 2.03 26.42 1.61
N ARG A 149 3.20 26.25 0.99
CA ARG A 149 4.50 26.19 1.68
C ARG A 149 5.21 27.54 1.59
N TRP A 150 5.84 27.91 2.68
CA TRP A 150 6.69 29.10 2.82
C TRP A 150 8.09 28.66 3.24
N LYS A 151 9.11 29.42 2.84
CA LYS A 151 10.50 29.20 3.22
C LYS A 151 10.69 29.54 4.70
N GLU A 152 11.31 28.65 5.46
CA GLU A 152 11.70 28.95 6.85
C GLU A 152 12.81 30.00 6.87
N VAL A 153 12.70 30.98 7.76
CA VAL A 153 13.66 32.09 7.90
C VAL A 153 13.90 32.39 9.37
N LYS A 154 15.02 33.05 9.68
CA LYS A 154 15.31 33.45 11.06
C LYS A 154 14.39 34.60 11.50
N PRO A 155 14.19 34.80 12.82
CA PRO A 155 13.46 35.97 13.32
C PRO A 155 14.05 37.27 12.76
N GLY A 156 13.19 38.13 12.18
CA GLY A 156 13.59 39.40 11.57
C GLY A 156 13.86 39.35 10.05
N GLU A 157 13.86 38.17 9.44
CA GLU A 157 13.99 38.01 7.98
C GLU A 157 12.62 37.86 7.29
N SER A 158 12.54 38.18 5.98
CA SER A 158 11.32 37.98 5.18
C SER A 158 11.27 36.57 4.60
N THR A 159 10.10 35.92 4.69
CA THR A 159 9.85 34.61 4.06
C THR A 159 9.39 34.75 2.59
N GLU A 160 9.51 33.67 1.83
CA GLU A 160 9.11 33.57 0.43
C GLU A 160 8.20 32.34 0.19
N PRO A 161 7.21 32.45 -0.70
CA PRO A 161 6.34 31.33 -1.05
C PRO A 161 7.10 30.29 -1.89
N LEU A 162 6.93 29.00 -1.61
CA LEU A 162 7.65 27.92 -2.31
C LEU A 162 6.86 27.30 -3.46
N ASN A 163 5.54 27.20 -3.32
CA ASN A 163 4.68 26.44 -4.26
C ASN A 163 3.44 27.22 -4.74
N PHE A 164 3.41 28.54 -4.55
CA PHE A 164 2.28 29.38 -5.00
C PHE A 164 2.67 30.85 -5.18
N ASN A 165 1.81 31.63 -5.83
CA ASN A 165 1.95 33.08 -5.97
C ASN A 165 1.02 33.81 -4.96
N PRO A 166 1.54 34.63 -4.02
CA PRO A 166 0.72 35.38 -3.07
C PRO A 166 -0.25 36.37 -3.71
N ARG A 167 0.04 36.85 -4.94
CA ARG A 167 -0.85 37.73 -5.71
C ARG A 167 -1.97 36.96 -6.43
N GLN A 168 -1.83 35.65 -6.57
CA GLN A 168 -2.80 34.76 -7.24
C GLN A 168 -2.88 33.45 -6.45
N ARG A 169 -3.42 33.53 -5.24
CA ARG A 169 -3.48 32.38 -4.33
C ARG A 169 -4.46 31.34 -4.87
N PRO A 170 -4.04 30.09 -5.12
CA PRO A 170 -4.94 29.07 -5.67
C PRO A 170 -5.97 28.65 -4.61
N ARG A 171 -7.22 28.41 -5.03
CA ARG A 171 -8.19 27.70 -4.20
C ARG A 171 -7.86 26.22 -4.23
N GLN A 172 -8.33 25.46 -3.24
CA GLN A 172 -8.04 24.02 -3.17
C GLN A 172 -8.49 23.25 -4.43
N GLN A 173 -9.62 23.63 -5.04
CA GLN A 173 -10.12 23.01 -6.26
C GLN A 173 -9.35 23.40 -7.53
N ASP A 174 -8.53 24.44 -7.49
CA ASP A 174 -7.87 25.00 -8.68
C ASP A 174 -6.47 24.40 -8.94
N TRP A 175 -6.01 23.46 -8.10
CA TRP A 175 -4.72 22.82 -8.29
C TRP A 175 -4.68 21.40 -7.72
N ASP A 176 -3.76 20.59 -8.25
CA ASP A 176 -3.63 19.18 -7.93
C ASP A 176 -2.93 18.91 -6.60
N GLY A 177 -2.35 19.92 -5.94
CA GLY A 177 -1.57 19.72 -4.73
C GLY A 177 -0.20 19.10 -4.98
N GLU A 178 0.46 18.69 -3.90
CA GLU A 178 1.76 18.03 -3.91
C GLU A 178 1.67 16.65 -3.26
N LEU A 179 2.48 15.71 -3.73
CA LEU A 179 2.62 14.38 -3.14
C LEU A 179 3.64 14.43 -2.00
N VAL A 180 3.25 13.86 -0.86
CA VAL A 180 4.09 13.73 0.34
C VAL A 180 4.12 12.25 0.71
N GLU A 181 5.27 11.72 1.11
CA GLU A 181 5.33 10.34 1.63
C GLU A 181 4.38 10.18 2.81
N SER A 182 3.63 9.08 2.85
CA SER A 182 2.67 8.79 3.94
C SER A 182 3.21 7.80 4.97
N GLY A 183 4.47 7.40 4.86
CA GLY A 183 5.13 6.53 5.84
C GLY A 183 4.49 5.14 6.02
N HIS A 184 3.64 4.65 5.10
CA HIS A 184 3.03 3.33 5.24
C HIS A 184 3.99 2.23 4.79
N PHE A 185 4.52 2.37 3.57
CA PHE A 185 5.40 1.35 3.01
C PHE A 185 6.39 1.87 1.98
N TYR A 186 7.47 1.09 1.83
CA TYR A 186 8.46 1.18 0.77
C TYR A 186 8.68 -0.23 0.18
N VAL A 187 8.22 -0.45 -1.05
CA VAL A 187 8.46 -1.68 -1.81
C VAL A 187 9.67 -1.45 -2.71
N THR A 188 10.77 -2.12 -2.46
CA THR A 188 12.05 -1.84 -3.11
C THR A 188 12.81 -3.12 -3.47
N ARG A 189 13.47 -3.11 -4.62
CA ARG A 189 14.34 -4.23 -5.03
C ARG A 189 15.56 -4.31 -4.12
N VAL A 190 16.01 -5.52 -3.82
CA VAL A 190 17.22 -5.75 -3.02
C VAL A 190 18.47 -5.11 -3.64
N SER A 191 18.53 -4.97 -4.98
CA SER A 191 19.61 -4.23 -5.65
C SER A 191 19.70 -2.77 -5.20
N VAL A 192 18.56 -2.10 -4.98
CA VAL A 192 18.51 -0.70 -4.50
C VAL A 192 19.05 -0.60 -3.07
N ILE A 193 18.70 -1.58 -2.23
CA ILE A 193 19.19 -1.67 -0.84
C ILE A 193 20.71 -1.88 -0.79
N LYS A 194 21.25 -2.69 -1.72
CA LYS A 194 22.70 -2.92 -1.87
C LYS A 194 23.46 -1.65 -2.29
N ASP A 195 22.79 -0.74 -2.99
CA ASP A 195 23.31 0.58 -3.32
C ASP A 195 23.15 1.62 -2.18
N ASN A 196 22.77 1.17 -0.98
CA ASN A 196 22.50 2.00 0.20
C ASN A 196 21.33 2.99 0.01
N LEU A 197 20.28 2.56 -0.70
CA LEU A 197 19.09 3.35 -0.94
C LEU A 197 17.81 2.59 -0.55
N LEU A 198 16.75 3.32 -0.20
CA LEU A 198 15.39 2.78 -0.14
C LEU A 198 14.61 3.05 -1.44
N GLN A 199 14.93 4.16 -2.10
CA GLN A 199 14.32 4.61 -3.35
C GLN A 199 15.37 4.61 -4.46
N GLY A 200 15.09 3.91 -5.56
CA GLY A 200 15.99 3.72 -6.69
C GLY A 200 15.95 4.85 -7.71
N LYS A 201 16.41 4.59 -8.92
CA LYS A 201 16.37 5.57 -10.02
C LYS A 201 14.97 5.65 -10.62
N ARG A 202 14.35 4.50 -10.86
CA ARG A 202 12.99 4.41 -11.38
C ARG A 202 12.00 4.20 -10.23
N CYS A 203 11.50 5.32 -9.71
CA CYS A 203 10.54 5.36 -8.62
C CYS A 203 9.09 5.47 -9.11
N GLY A 204 8.21 4.67 -8.52
CA GLY A 204 6.76 4.85 -8.59
C GLY A 204 6.20 5.24 -7.23
N TYR A 205 4.93 5.59 -7.17
CA TYR A 205 4.22 5.81 -5.92
C TYR A 205 2.81 5.21 -5.97
N VAL A 206 2.27 4.93 -4.79
CA VAL A 206 0.86 4.59 -4.61
C VAL A 206 0.23 5.67 -3.74
N GLU A 207 -0.65 6.46 -4.33
CA GLU A 207 -1.42 7.47 -3.62
C GLU A 207 -2.52 6.82 -2.77
N MET A 208 -2.57 7.22 -1.50
CA MET A 208 -3.55 6.77 -0.50
C MET A 208 -4.43 7.96 -0.06
N PRO A 209 -5.70 7.70 0.31
CA PRO A 209 -6.59 8.71 0.90
C PRO A 209 -6.00 9.31 2.17
N GLU A 210 -6.24 10.61 2.38
CA GLU A 210 -5.67 11.36 3.51
C GLU A 210 -6.14 10.82 4.86
N GLU A 211 -7.39 10.37 4.96
CA GLU A 211 -7.97 9.78 6.17
C GLU A 211 -7.28 8.49 6.63
N LEU A 212 -6.52 7.83 5.75
CA LEU A 212 -5.72 6.65 6.09
C LEU A 212 -4.27 7.02 6.46
N CYS A 213 -3.84 8.26 6.23
CA CYS A 213 -2.43 8.66 6.29
C CYS A 213 -1.98 9.20 7.66
N ILE A 214 -2.54 8.69 8.76
CA ILE A 214 -2.12 9.06 10.12
C ILE A 214 -0.80 8.36 10.51
N GLU A 215 0.14 9.11 11.05
CA GLU A 215 1.38 8.60 11.63
C GLU A 215 1.40 8.79 13.16
N ILE A 216 1.73 7.74 13.90
CA ILE A 216 1.74 7.75 15.37
C ILE A 216 3.14 8.09 15.91
N ASP A 217 3.34 9.36 16.26
CA ASP A 217 4.58 9.89 16.85
C ASP A 217 4.44 10.44 18.28
N SER A 218 3.20 10.68 18.72
CA SER A 218 2.83 11.23 20.02
C SER A 218 1.59 10.54 20.61
N GLU A 219 1.32 10.78 21.89
CA GLU A 219 0.08 10.29 22.53
C GLU A 219 -1.18 10.95 21.93
N THR A 220 -1.08 12.17 21.39
CA THR A 220 -2.20 12.79 20.66
C THR A 220 -2.52 12.01 19.39
N ASP A 221 -1.49 11.64 18.63
CA ASP A 221 -1.67 10.82 17.42
C ASP A 221 -2.25 9.46 17.78
N TRP A 222 -1.90 8.90 18.94
CA TRP A 222 -2.45 7.63 19.43
C TRP A 222 -3.97 7.69 19.57
N ILE A 223 -4.50 8.76 20.19
CA ILE A 223 -5.95 8.94 20.40
C ILE A 223 -6.67 9.07 19.06
N ILE A 224 -6.10 9.84 18.12
CA ILE A 224 -6.68 10.05 16.79
C ILE A 224 -6.64 8.76 15.99
N ALA A 225 -5.49 8.08 15.96
CA ALA A 225 -5.30 6.83 15.25
C ALA A 225 -6.23 5.73 15.78
N GLU A 226 -6.48 5.67 17.09
CA GLU A 226 -7.45 4.71 17.65
C GLU A 226 -8.84 4.87 17.03
N LYS A 227 -9.32 6.12 16.90
CA LYS A 227 -10.62 6.40 16.27
C LYS A 227 -10.63 6.15 14.77
N LEU A 228 -9.53 6.46 14.09
CA LEU A 228 -9.40 6.12 12.67
C LEU A 228 -9.37 4.61 12.44
N LEU A 229 -8.74 3.83 13.31
CA LEU A 229 -8.72 2.36 13.23
C LEU A 229 -10.08 1.74 13.54
N GLU A 230 -10.85 2.31 14.46
CA GLU A 230 -12.22 1.89 14.72
C GLU A 230 -13.09 2.00 13.46
N LEU A 231 -12.92 3.09 12.70
CA LEU A 231 -13.70 3.43 11.50
C LEU A 231 -13.20 2.77 10.21
N TYR A 232 -11.89 2.82 9.96
CA TYR A 232 -11.26 2.49 8.69
C TYR A 232 -10.25 1.35 8.75
N GLY A 233 -9.88 0.90 9.96
CA GLY A 233 -8.85 -0.11 10.16
C GLY A 233 -9.20 -1.45 9.49
N TYR A 234 -8.20 -2.10 8.90
CA TYR A 234 -8.36 -3.41 8.28
C TYR A 234 -8.54 -4.51 9.33
N LYS A 235 -9.80 -4.86 9.60
CA LYS A 235 -10.16 -5.96 10.49
C LYS A 235 -10.24 -7.24 9.66
N LYS A 236 -9.16 -8.03 9.65
CA LYS A 236 -9.25 -9.45 9.27
C LYS A 236 -10.33 -10.10 10.15
N ASN A 237 -11.05 -11.13 9.67
CA ASN A 237 -12.06 -11.91 10.41
C ASN A 237 -11.44 -12.64 11.64
N TRP A 238 -10.82 -11.90 12.53
CA TRP A 238 -10.25 -12.33 13.78
C TRP A 238 -11.41 -12.34 14.76
N ILE A 239 -11.81 -13.55 15.16
CA ILE A 239 -12.78 -13.75 16.21
C ILE A 239 -12.05 -13.39 17.51
N PRO A 240 -12.45 -12.33 18.22
CA PRO A 240 -11.91 -12.08 19.54
C PRO A 240 -12.21 -13.28 20.43
N CYS A 241 -11.24 -13.75 21.21
CA CYS A 241 -11.54 -14.64 22.32
C CYS A 241 -12.58 -13.91 23.19
N LYS A 242 -13.81 -14.43 23.24
CA LYS A 242 -15.00 -13.73 23.73
C LYS A 242 -14.78 -13.16 25.14
N SER A 243 -14.79 -11.84 25.26
CA SER A 243 -15.31 -11.16 26.44
C SER A 243 -16.57 -10.38 26.04
N ASN A 244 -17.57 -10.39 26.92
CA ASN A 244 -19.00 -10.16 26.66
C ASN A 244 -19.38 -8.74 26.16
N HIS A 245 -19.08 -8.41 24.91
CA HIS A 245 -19.71 -7.27 24.24
C HIS A 245 -20.40 -7.71 22.95
N THR A 246 -21.70 -7.42 22.89
CA THR A 246 -22.57 -7.67 21.74
C THR A 246 -22.01 -7.00 20.48
N PRO A 247 -21.99 -7.69 19.33
CA PRO A 247 -21.50 -7.11 18.08
C PRO A 247 -22.41 -5.96 17.61
N PRO A 248 -21.86 -4.94 16.92
CA PRO A 248 -22.66 -3.86 16.37
C PRO A 248 -23.59 -4.38 15.25
N PRO A 249 -24.70 -3.67 14.97
CA PRO A 249 -25.70 -4.09 14.00
C PRO A 249 -25.16 -4.16 12.56
N PRO A 250 -25.73 -5.02 11.71
CA PRO A 250 -25.16 -5.46 10.42
C PRO A 250 -25.04 -4.38 9.32
N HIS A 251 -25.47 -3.14 9.55
CA HIS A 251 -25.31 -2.05 8.59
C HIS A 251 -23.94 -1.35 8.63
N LEU A 252 -23.07 -1.71 9.59
CA LEU A 252 -21.70 -1.21 9.72
C LEU A 252 -20.63 -2.19 9.19
N ILE A 253 -21.04 -3.28 8.52
CA ILE A 253 -20.12 -4.18 7.79
C ILE A 253 -20.19 -3.82 6.30
N LEU A 254 -19.52 -2.74 5.94
CA LEU A 254 -19.10 -2.41 4.58
C LEU A 254 -17.63 -1.99 4.76
N ILE A 255 -16.63 -2.79 4.39
CA ILE A 255 -16.13 -2.97 3.01
C ILE A 255 -15.23 -4.22 3.01
N CYS A 256 -15.60 -5.26 2.26
CA CYS A 256 -14.74 -6.07 1.39
C CYS A 256 -15.56 -7.26 0.84
N ASN A 257 -16.39 -7.00 -0.16
CA ASN A 257 -16.88 -8.03 -1.07
C ASN A 257 -17.11 -7.42 -2.45
N TRP A 258 -16.04 -6.91 -3.06
CA TRP A 258 -16.03 -6.55 -4.48
C TRP A 258 -14.98 -7.39 -5.20
N GLY A 259 -15.26 -8.68 -5.33
CA GLY A 259 -14.35 -9.61 -5.97
C GLY A 259 -14.83 -11.05 -6.03
N CYS A 260 -16.14 -11.28 -6.11
CA CYS A 260 -16.74 -12.57 -6.46
C CYS A 260 -18.26 -12.37 -6.62
N LEU A 261 -18.68 -11.80 -7.76
CA LEU A 261 -20.04 -11.90 -8.34
C LEU A 261 -20.04 -11.03 -9.60
N ASN A 262 -19.55 -11.61 -10.70
CA ASN A 262 -19.96 -11.30 -12.08
C ASN A 262 -19.42 -12.40 -13.00
N LYS A 263 -19.87 -13.62 -12.74
CA LYS A 263 -20.11 -14.61 -13.77
C LYS A 263 -21.58 -14.97 -13.64
N GLU A 264 -22.43 -14.24 -14.36
CA GLU A 264 -23.67 -14.74 -14.97
C GLU A 264 -24.46 -13.59 -15.60
N ARG A 265 -24.97 -13.85 -16.81
CA ARG A 265 -25.90 -13.07 -17.64
C ARG A 265 -25.30 -11.96 -18.53
N ALA A 266 -24.62 -12.40 -19.58
CA ALA A 266 -24.75 -11.73 -20.87
C ALA A 266 -26.12 -12.11 -21.48
N PRO A 267 -26.92 -11.18 -22.05
CA PRO A 267 -28.10 -11.55 -22.82
C PRO A 267 -27.68 -12.23 -24.14
N PRO A 268 -28.47 -13.20 -24.65
CA PRO A 268 -28.14 -13.89 -25.90
C PRO A 268 -28.25 -12.93 -27.09
N PRO A 269 -27.48 -13.16 -28.18
CA PRO A 269 -27.61 -12.39 -29.41
C PRO A 269 -28.96 -12.68 -30.08
N PRO A 270 -29.54 -11.72 -30.83
CA PRO A 270 -30.84 -11.91 -31.46
C PRO A 270 -30.79 -13.00 -32.53
N GLU A 271 -31.71 -13.96 -32.44
CA GLU A 271 -31.93 -15.00 -33.44
C GLU A 271 -32.33 -14.39 -34.79
N GLN A 272 -31.60 -14.79 -35.83
CA GLN A 272 -32.00 -14.61 -37.21
C GLN A 272 -33.17 -15.55 -37.51
N THR A 273 -34.39 -15.02 -37.56
CA THR A 273 -35.53 -15.74 -38.14
C THR A 273 -35.52 -15.55 -39.65
N SER A 274 -35.11 -16.60 -40.35
CA SER A 274 -35.44 -16.77 -41.76
C SER A 274 -36.93 -17.06 -41.88
N THR A 275 -37.67 -16.27 -42.65
CA THR A 275 -38.88 -16.75 -43.30
C THR A 275 -38.94 -16.14 -44.68
N ALA A 276 -38.93 -17.02 -45.66
CA ALA A 276 -38.90 -16.70 -47.07
C ALA A 276 -40.33 -16.53 -47.64
N LEU A 277 -40.41 -15.69 -48.67
CA LEU A 277 -41.44 -15.56 -49.71
C LEU A 277 -42.83 -14.99 -49.35
N ARG A 278 -43.15 -13.85 -49.98
CA ARG A 278 -43.94 -13.82 -51.24
C ARG A 278 -43.83 -12.47 -52.00
N ARG A 279 -43.69 -12.63 -53.34
CA ARG A 279 -43.84 -11.74 -54.52
C ARG A 279 -44.60 -10.41 -54.30
N ALA A 280 -44.28 -9.28 -54.94
CA ALA A 280 -44.43 -9.02 -56.38
C ALA A 280 -43.95 -7.56 -56.70
N THR A 281 -42.93 -7.40 -57.57
CA THR A 281 -42.96 -6.71 -58.89
C THR A 281 -42.95 -5.16 -58.96
N PHE A 282 -42.05 -4.69 -59.84
CA PHE A 282 -42.06 -3.48 -60.68
C PHE A 282 -41.31 -2.17 -60.27
N LEU A 283 -40.36 -1.87 -61.16
CA LEU A 283 -39.86 -0.58 -61.69
C LEU A 283 -38.77 0.22 -60.95
N SER A 284 -37.63 0.31 -61.64
CA SER A 284 -36.53 1.28 -61.55
C SER A 284 -36.95 2.70 -62.02
N PRO A 285 -36.03 3.65 -62.26
CA PRO A 285 -35.13 4.35 -61.33
C PRO A 285 -35.20 5.89 -61.52
N ILE A 286 -34.84 6.72 -60.53
CA ILE A 286 -34.45 8.13 -60.82
C ILE A 286 -33.23 8.55 -59.99
N ARG A 287 -32.15 8.88 -60.71
CA ARG A 287 -31.01 9.69 -60.31
C ARG A 287 -31.41 11.16 -60.22
N VAL A 288 -31.01 11.87 -59.17
CA VAL A 288 -30.48 13.26 -59.15
C VAL A 288 -29.70 13.36 -57.82
N GLY A 289 -28.47 13.82 -57.66
CA GLY A 289 -27.65 14.74 -58.43
C GLY A 289 -27.36 16.00 -57.60
N PHE A 290 -26.14 16.09 -57.07
CA PHE A 290 -25.33 17.30 -56.83
C PHE A 290 -25.49 18.21 -55.58
N THR A 291 -24.29 18.59 -55.08
CA THR A 291 -23.81 19.86 -54.49
C THR A 291 -24.40 20.34 -53.16
N SER A 292 -23.64 20.35 -52.05
CA SER A 292 -22.57 21.29 -51.63
C SER A 292 -23.04 22.72 -51.33
N PHE A 293 -22.82 23.15 -50.07
CA PHE A 293 -22.37 24.45 -49.54
C PHE A 293 -23.16 24.88 -48.30
N GLY A 294 -22.41 25.31 -47.28
CA GLY A 294 -22.87 25.85 -46.00
C GLY A 294 -21.91 25.50 -44.88
#